data_AF-A0A8E0S4R7-F1
#
_entry.id   AF-A0A8E0S4R7-F1
#
_cell.length_a   1.000
_cell.length_b   1.000
_cell.length_c   1.000
_cell.angle_alpha   90.00
_cell.angle_beta   90.00
_cell.angle_gamma   90.00
#
_symmetry.space_group_name_H-M   'P 1'
#
loop_
_entity.id
_entity.type
_entity.pdbx_description
1 polymer ?
#
loop_
_entity_poly.entity_id
_entity_poly.type
_entity_poly.pdbx_seq_one_letter_code
_entity_poly.pdbx_strand_id
1 'polypeptide(L)'
;MECLPYTVRLEAFPETQRGISTSLSADVTPSPTSANCPTKSSADVHGFVREVRQSLNLAIREVYVLIHMTNGSVSEAKNFLRTGSRRPDLPPGKSPPLWTVEADANLSSTDLDTIRELLDRYGAEEVCQRIAFLSET
;
A
#
# COMPACT_ATOMS: atom_id res chain seq x y z
N MET A 1 43.18 15.34 22.28
CA MET A 1 42.80 15.34 20.85
C MET A 1 41.28 15.45 20.83
N GLU A 2 40.80 16.69 20.82
CA GLU A 2 39.38 17.02 20.72
C GLU A 2 39.05 17.32 19.26
N CYS A 3 37.89 16.88 18.77
CA CYS A 3 37.08 17.62 17.79
C CYS A 3 35.63 17.08 17.80
N LEU A 4 34.72 18.04 17.93
CA LEU A 4 33.27 17.96 18.14
C LEU A 4 32.47 17.79 16.83
N PRO A 5 31.15 17.47 16.91
CA PRO A 5 30.32 17.15 15.75
C PRO A 5 29.96 18.35 14.87
N TYR A 6 29.83 18.07 13.56
CA TYR A 6 29.42 18.99 12.51
C TYR A 6 28.05 19.63 12.80
N THR A 7 28.03 20.97 12.84
CA THR A 7 26.81 21.79 12.84
C THR A 7 26.67 22.40 11.44
N VAL A 8 25.59 22.11 10.72
CA VAL A 8 25.27 22.78 9.46
C VAL A 8 24.60 24.12 9.78
N ARG A 9 25.27 25.20 9.36
CA ARG A 9 24.88 26.60 9.53
C ARG A 9 23.97 26.99 8.36
N LEU A 10 22.70 27.29 8.63
CA LEU A 10 21.80 27.91 7.65
C LEU A 10 22.04 29.43 7.70
N GLU A 11 22.67 29.95 6.65
CA GLU A 11 22.86 31.38 6.41
C GLU A 11 21.49 32.03 6.16
N ALA A 12 21.19 33.07 6.93
CA ALA A 12 20.03 33.93 6.73
C ALA A 12 20.33 34.97 5.64
N PHE A 13 19.40 35.16 4.70
CA PHE A 13 19.36 36.36 3.85
C PHE A 13 18.20 37.26 4.28
N PRO A 14 18.39 38.59 4.29
CA PRO A 14 17.42 39.55 4.80
C PRO A 14 16.56 40.14 3.68
N GLU A 15 15.28 40.42 3.95
CA GLU A 15 14.56 41.47 3.23
C GLU A 15 13.58 42.19 4.16
N THR A 16 13.64 43.52 4.12
CA THR A 16 13.09 44.46 5.09
C THR A 16 11.96 45.28 4.46
N GLN A 17 10.81 45.29 5.15
CA GLN A 17 9.75 46.32 5.27
C GLN A 17 8.94 46.85 4.08
N ARG A 18 7.61 46.75 4.24
CA ARG A 18 6.56 47.80 4.37
C ARG A 18 5.24 47.12 3.96
N GLY A 19 4.13 47.08 4.69
CA GLY A 19 3.50 47.95 5.69
C GLY A 19 2.00 47.94 5.38
N ILE A 20 1.16 48.16 6.40
CA ILE A 20 -0.26 48.57 6.37
C ILE A 20 -1.35 47.48 6.63
N SER A 21 -2.09 47.78 7.70
CA SER A 21 -3.50 47.53 8.03
C SER A 21 -4.02 46.14 8.44
N THR A 22 -4.25 46.06 9.75
CA THR A 22 -5.34 45.36 10.43
C THR A 22 -6.71 45.55 9.76
N SER A 23 -7.42 44.46 9.43
CA SER A 23 -8.70 44.05 10.04
C SER A 23 -9.42 42.93 9.27
N LEU A 24 -10.24 42.17 10.01
CA LEU A 24 -11.34 41.26 9.62
C LEU A 24 -11.07 39.75 9.49
N SER A 25 -11.44 39.07 10.58
CA SER A 25 -12.18 37.81 10.73
C SER A 25 -12.52 36.99 9.47
N ALA A 26 -12.16 35.69 9.50
CA ALA A 26 -13.11 34.57 9.43
C ALA A 26 -12.34 33.23 9.45
N ASP A 27 -12.71 32.37 10.40
CA ASP A 27 -12.82 30.91 10.33
C ASP A 27 -12.26 30.22 9.08
N VAL A 28 -11.15 29.47 9.22
CA VAL A 28 -10.95 28.18 8.52
C VAL A 28 -10.13 27.26 9.42
N THR A 29 -10.84 26.46 10.21
CA THR A 29 -10.30 25.23 10.79
C THR A 29 -9.78 24.35 9.65
N PRO A 30 -8.52 23.89 9.65
CA PRO A 30 -8.10 22.86 8.69
C PRO A 30 -8.82 21.57 9.08
N SER A 31 -9.89 21.23 8.36
CA SER A 31 -10.48 19.90 8.41
C SER A 31 -9.38 18.88 8.09
N PRO A 32 -9.23 17.80 8.87
CA PRO A 32 -8.35 16.72 8.48
C PRO A 32 -8.93 16.09 7.21
N THR A 33 -8.24 16.28 6.09
CA THR A 33 -8.49 15.50 4.87
C THR A 33 -8.33 14.03 5.27
N SER A 34 -9.47 13.36 5.42
CA SER A 34 -9.55 11.93 5.63
C SER A 34 -8.77 11.28 4.49
N ALA A 35 -7.62 10.70 4.83
CA ALA A 35 -7.00 9.72 3.97
C ALA A 35 -8.06 8.64 3.74
N ASN A 36 -8.58 8.56 2.52
CA ASN A 36 -9.43 7.47 2.08
C ASN A 36 -8.61 6.19 2.17
N CYS A 37 -8.60 5.58 3.35
CA CYS A 37 -8.26 4.18 3.50
C CYS A 37 -9.42 3.43 2.83
N PRO A 38 -9.18 2.62 1.77
CA PRO A 38 -10.26 1.88 1.13
C PRO A 38 -10.79 0.86 2.15
N THR A 39 -11.92 1.19 2.78
CA THR A 39 -12.63 0.28 3.66
C THR A 39 -13.11 -0.89 2.80
N LYS A 40 -12.41 -2.02 2.88
CA LYS A 40 -12.82 -3.27 2.23
C LYS A 40 -14.18 -3.66 2.79
N SER A 41 -15.24 -3.43 2.01
CA SER A 41 -16.58 -3.78 2.41
C SER A 41 -16.70 -5.29 2.56
N SER A 42 -17.00 -5.75 3.78
CA SER A 42 -17.30 -7.17 4.06
C SER A 42 -18.35 -7.75 3.09
N ALA A 43 -19.28 -6.92 2.62
CA ALA A 43 -20.30 -7.32 1.65
C ALA A 43 -19.70 -7.79 0.31
N ASP A 44 -18.61 -7.19 -0.15
CA ASP A 44 -17.97 -7.53 -1.43
C ASP A 44 -17.29 -8.89 -1.38
N VAL A 45 -16.70 -9.24 -0.24
CA VAL A 45 -16.08 -10.54 0.01
C VAL A 45 -17.13 -11.65 0.00
N HIS A 46 -18.25 -11.46 0.72
CA HIS A 46 -19.33 -12.46 0.77
C HIS A 46 -20.00 -12.67 -0.60
N GLY A 47 -20.17 -11.60 -1.39
CA GLY A 47 -20.67 -11.70 -2.75
C GLY A 47 -19.74 -12.50 -3.65
N PHE A 48 -18.43 -12.22 -3.58
CA PHE A 48 -17.43 -12.93 -4.36
C PHE A 48 -17.30 -14.42 -3.99
N VAL A 49 -17.28 -14.75 -2.70
CA VAL A 49 -17.24 -16.15 -2.23
C VAL A 49 -18.42 -16.94 -2.78
N ARG A 50 -19.62 -16.33 -2.81
CA ARG A 50 -20.81 -16.97 -3.38
C ARG A 50 -20.69 -17.19 -4.89
N GLU A 51 -20.22 -16.18 -5.62
CA GLU A 51 -20.01 -16.23 -7.07
C GLU A 51 -19.03 -17.35 -7.44
N VAL A 52 -17.87 -17.41 -6.77
CA VAL A 52 -16.81 -18.39 -7.06
C VAL A 52 -17.25 -19.82 -6.72
N ARG A 53 -17.93 -20.01 -5.59
CA ARG A 53 -18.44 -21.33 -5.22
C ARG A 53 -19.41 -21.88 -6.26
N GLN A 54 -20.25 -21.02 -6.84
CA GLN A 54 -21.25 -21.43 -7.83
C GLN A 54 -20.64 -21.69 -9.22
N SER A 55 -19.57 -20.97 -9.58
CA SER A 55 -19.01 -20.99 -10.94
C SER A 55 -17.79 -21.89 -11.12
N LEU A 56 -16.97 -22.05 -10.08
CA LEU A 56 -15.66 -22.70 -10.17
C LEU A 56 -15.51 -23.90 -9.23
N ASN A 57 -16.54 -24.24 -8.43
CA ASN A 57 -16.50 -25.30 -7.41
C ASN A 57 -15.33 -25.19 -6.41
N LEU A 58 -14.75 -24.00 -6.24
CA LEU A 58 -13.71 -23.77 -5.24
C LEU A 58 -14.28 -23.87 -3.82
N ALA A 59 -13.51 -24.47 -2.92
CA ALA A 59 -13.83 -24.47 -1.50
C ALA A 59 -13.73 -23.04 -0.95
N ILE A 60 -14.61 -22.70 -0.01
CA ILE A 60 -14.65 -21.36 0.61
C ILE A 60 -13.27 -20.94 1.14
N ARG A 61 -12.53 -21.89 1.72
CA ARG A 61 -11.17 -21.67 2.25
C ARG A 61 -10.19 -21.23 1.16
N GLU A 62 -10.28 -21.79 -0.03
CA GLU A 62 -9.40 -21.46 -1.17
C GLU A 62 -9.66 -20.03 -1.64
N VAL A 63 -10.92 -19.59 -1.63
CA VAL A 63 -11.29 -18.21 -1.96
C VAL A 63 -10.69 -17.22 -0.97
N TYR A 64 -10.79 -17.49 0.34
CA TYR A 64 -10.18 -16.64 1.36
C TYR A 64 -8.65 -16.60 1.27
N VAL A 65 -8.02 -17.74 0.97
CA VAL A 65 -6.57 -17.79 0.71
C VAL A 65 -6.20 -16.90 -0.47
N LEU A 66 -6.94 -16.99 -1.58
CA LEU A 66 -6.66 -16.17 -2.75
C LEU A 66 -6.83 -14.67 -2.47
N ILE A 67 -7.89 -14.28 -1.77
CA ILE A 67 -8.09 -12.89 -1.34
C ILE A 67 -6.94 -12.43 -0.46
N HIS A 68 -6.47 -13.28 0.46
CA HIS A 68 -5.33 -12.97 1.30
C HIS A 68 -4.05 -12.76 0.46
N MET A 69 -3.81 -13.58 -0.57
CA MET A 69 -2.65 -13.47 -1.47
C MET A 69 -2.69 -12.24 -2.39
N THR A 70 -3.81 -11.52 -2.49
CA THR A 70 -3.99 -10.29 -3.28
C THR A 70 -4.15 -9.04 -2.41
N ASN A 71 -3.53 -9.00 -1.23
CA ASN A 71 -3.65 -7.89 -0.26
C ASN A 71 -5.12 -7.58 0.10
N GLY A 72 -5.98 -8.59 0.11
CA GLY A 72 -7.41 -8.44 0.37
C GLY A 72 -8.22 -7.88 -0.81
N SER A 73 -7.64 -7.75 -2.00
CA SER A 73 -8.35 -7.23 -3.17
C SER A 73 -9.19 -8.32 -3.84
N VAL A 74 -10.52 -8.18 -3.71
CA VAL A 74 -11.51 -9.04 -4.37
C VAL A 74 -11.41 -8.92 -5.90
N SER A 75 -11.21 -7.70 -6.42
CA SER A 75 -11.09 -7.46 -7.86
C SER A 75 -9.87 -8.14 -8.46
N GLU A 76 -8.73 -8.08 -7.79
CA GLU A 76 -7.52 -8.77 -8.27
C GLU A 76 -7.64 -10.29 -8.15
N ALA A 77 -8.28 -10.80 -7.09
CA ALA A 77 -8.58 -12.22 -6.96
C ALA A 77 -9.48 -12.72 -8.10
N LYS A 78 -10.53 -11.95 -8.44
CA LYS A 78 -11.40 -12.21 -9.61
C LYS A 78 -10.61 -12.23 -10.92
N ASN A 79 -9.76 -11.23 -11.13
CA ASN A 79 -8.92 -11.14 -12.32
C ASN A 79 -7.99 -12.35 -12.44
N PHE A 80 -7.37 -12.75 -11.34
CA PHE A 80 -6.45 -13.89 -11.31
C PHE A 80 -7.17 -15.20 -11.66
N LEU A 81 -8.35 -15.45 -11.10
CA LEU A 81 -9.14 -16.64 -11.44
C LEU A 81 -9.54 -16.69 -12.93
N ARG A 82 -9.79 -15.53 -13.55
CA ARG A 82 -10.24 -15.46 -14.94
C ARG A 82 -9.10 -15.49 -15.95
N THR A 83 -7.96 -14.87 -15.62
CA THR A 83 -6.90 -14.55 -16.60
C THR A 83 -5.53 -15.11 -16.22
N GLY A 84 -5.35 -15.60 -14.98
CA GLY A 84 -4.05 -15.93 -14.42
C GLY A 84 -3.20 -14.71 -14.00
N SER A 85 -3.74 -13.49 -14.12
CA SER A 85 -3.06 -12.24 -13.76
C SER A 85 -3.89 -11.40 -12.79
N ARG A 86 -3.25 -10.79 -11.80
CA ARG A 86 -3.92 -9.89 -10.84
C ARG A 86 -4.38 -8.60 -11.51
N ARG A 87 -3.52 -8.05 -12.38
CA ARG A 87 -3.73 -6.78 -13.10
C ARG A 87 -3.54 -7.01 -14.60
N PRO A 88 -4.54 -7.59 -15.29
CA PRO A 88 -4.42 -7.96 -16.71
C PRO A 88 -4.27 -6.76 -17.65
N ASP A 89 -4.65 -5.56 -17.21
CA ASP A 89 -4.52 -4.32 -18.00
C ASP A 89 -3.08 -3.78 -18.03
N LEU A 90 -2.20 -4.29 -17.16
CA LEU A 90 -0.78 -3.92 -17.17
C LEU A 90 -0.01 -4.67 -18.26
N PRO A 91 1.09 -4.10 -18.78
CA PRO A 91 1.95 -4.79 -19.73
C PRO A 91 2.43 -6.16 -19.20
N PRO A 92 2.75 -7.12 -20.09
CA PRO A 92 3.28 -8.42 -19.69
C PRO A 92 4.46 -8.29 -18.73
N GLY A 93 4.45 -9.06 -17.65
CA GLY A 93 5.47 -9.03 -16.60
C GLY A 93 5.42 -7.82 -15.67
N LYS A 94 4.42 -6.93 -15.79
CA LYS A 94 4.23 -5.79 -14.88
C LYS A 94 3.13 -6.01 -13.83
N SER A 95 2.25 -7.01 -14.01
CA SER A 95 1.38 -7.43 -12.93
C SER A 95 2.22 -8.07 -11.83
N PRO A 96 2.11 -7.62 -10.56
CA PRO A 96 2.78 -8.31 -9.47
C PRO A 96 2.27 -9.76 -9.37
N PRO A 97 3.11 -10.71 -8.93
CA PRO A 97 2.67 -12.07 -8.66
C PRO A 97 1.78 -12.11 -7.40
N LEU A 98 1.16 -13.26 -7.14
CA LEU A 98 0.49 -13.51 -5.85
C LEU A 98 1.53 -13.55 -4.72
N TRP A 99 1.17 -13.03 -3.55
CA TRP A 99 2.00 -13.15 -2.35
C TRP A 99 2.09 -14.60 -1.87
N THR A 100 3.26 -14.98 -1.39
CA THR A 100 3.53 -16.30 -0.83
C THR A 100 3.89 -16.18 0.65
N VAL A 101 3.71 -17.26 1.41
CA VAL A 101 4.09 -17.33 2.83
C VAL A 101 5.59 -17.03 3.03
N GLU A 102 6.43 -17.48 2.09
CA GLU A 102 7.87 -17.20 2.09
C GLU A 102 8.16 -15.71 1.88
N ALA A 103 7.49 -15.08 0.90
CA ALA A 103 7.65 -13.65 0.66
C ALA A 103 7.18 -12.83 1.87
N ASP A 104 6.10 -13.25 2.53
CA ASP A 104 5.61 -12.61 3.77
C ASP A 104 6.64 -12.73 4.91
N ALA A 105 7.26 -13.90 5.10
CA ALA A 105 8.30 -14.08 6.11
C ALA A 105 9.49 -13.15 5.86
N ASN A 106 9.87 -12.99 4.59
CA ASN A 106 10.98 -12.15 4.16
C ASN A 106 10.75 -10.65 4.34
N LEU A 107 9.51 -10.17 4.53
CA LEU A 107 9.21 -8.75 4.81
C LEU A 107 9.86 -8.24 6.10
N SER A 108 10.13 -9.14 7.04
CA SER A 108 10.78 -8.83 8.31
C SER A 108 12.31 -9.01 8.27
N SER A 109 12.86 -9.41 7.12
CA SER A 109 14.29 -9.65 6.96
C SER A 109 15.07 -8.34 7.11
N THR A 110 16.23 -8.42 7.76
CA THR A 110 17.22 -7.33 7.81
C THR A 110 18.30 -7.48 6.74
N ASP A 111 18.26 -8.58 5.98
CA ASP A 111 19.18 -8.83 4.88
C ASP A 111 18.82 -7.99 3.65
N LEU A 112 19.79 -7.20 3.16
CA LEU A 112 19.56 -6.25 2.07
C LEU A 112 19.27 -6.94 0.74
N ASP A 113 19.85 -8.11 0.49
CA ASP A 113 19.63 -8.83 -0.77
C ASP A 113 18.22 -9.43 -0.82
N THR A 114 17.74 -9.97 0.30
CA THR A 114 16.34 -10.40 0.48
C THR A 114 15.37 -9.24 0.25
N ILE A 115 15.63 -8.06 0.83
CA ILE A 115 14.78 -6.88 0.63
C ILE A 115 14.78 -6.44 -0.83
N ARG A 116 15.94 -6.43 -1.49
CA ARG A 116 16.04 -6.10 -2.93
C ARG A 116 15.24 -7.07 -3.79
N GLU A 117 15.34 -8.37 -3.53
CA GLU A 117 14.58 -9.38 -4.27
C GLU A 117 13.06 -9.15 -4.16
N LEU A 118 12.57 -8.82 -2.96
CA LEU A 118 11.15 -8.49 -2.76
C LEU A 118 10.73 -7.25 -3.57
N LEU A 119 11.54 -6.20 -3.55
CA LEU A 119 11.28 -4.98 -4.30
C LEU A 119 11.31 -5.21 -5.82
N ASP A 120 12.25 -6.01 -6.31
CA ASP A 120 12.36 -6.33 -7.73
C ASP A 120 11.19 -7.21 -8.21
N ARG A 121 10.74 -8.15 -7.36
CA ARG A 121 9.69 -9.11 -7.70
C ARG A 121 8.29 -8.51 -7.64
N TYR A 122 7.99 -7.70 -6.62
CA TYR A 122 6.65 -7.18 -6.38
C TYR A 122 6.51 -5.69 -6.73
N GLY A 123 7.60 -4.93 -6.63
CA GLY A 123 7.58 -3.47 -6.70
C GLY A 123 7.40 -2.83 -5.32
N ALA A 124 7.99 -1.66 -5.12
CA ALA A 124 8.01 -0.97 -3.82
C ALA A 124 6.61 -0.66 -3.27
N GLU A 125 5.71 -0.16 -4.13
CA GLU A 125 4.33 0.15 -3.72
C GLU A 125 3.58 -1.10 -3.23
N GLU A 126 3.75 -2.21 -3.95
CA GLU A 126 3.12 -3.49 -3.63
C GLU A 126 3.62 -4.06 -2.28
N VAL A 127 4.92 -3.92 -2.01
CA VAL A 127 5.54 -4.28 -0.73
C VAL A 127 4.98 -3.43 0.42
N CYS A 128 4.86 -2.11 0.24
CA CYS A 128 4.27 -1.23 1.25
C CYS A 128 2.80 -1.59 1.54
N GLN A 129 2.00 -1.86 0.49
CA GLN A 129 0.62 -2.30 0.64
C GLN A 129 0.51 -3.63 1.39
N ARG A 130 1.45 -4.56 1.14
CA ARG A 130 1.49 -5.84 1.84
C ARG A 130 1.76 -5.68 3.33
N ILE A 131 2.76 -4.87 3.68
CA ILE A 131 3.10 -4.59 5.08
C ILE A 131 1.90 -3.99 5.81
N ALA A 132 1.25 -3.00 5.20
CA ALA A 132 0.04 -2.40 5.76
C ALA A 132 -1.07 -3.44 5.95
N PHE A 133 -1.35 -4.25 4.93
CA PHE A 133 -2.37 -5.30 5.00
C PHE A 133 -2.12 -6.31 6.14
N LEU A 134 -0.89 -6.78 6.31
CA LEU A 134 -0.55 -7.75 7.35
C LEU A 134 -0.56 -7.14 8.77
N SER A 135 -0.41 -5.81 8.89
CA SER A 135 -0.50 -5.12 10.18
C SER A 135 -1.93 -4.89 10.67
N GLU A 136 -2.92 -4.96 9.77
CA GLU A 136 -4.34 -4.74 10.07
C GLU A 136 -5.11 -6.05 10.36
N THR A 137 -4.50 -7.21 10.11
CA THR A 137 -5.10 -8.55 10.22
C THR A 137 -4.57 -9.33 11.41
#